data_AF-A0A412QM07-F1
#
_entry.id   AF-A0A412QM07-F1
#
_cell.length_a   1.000
_cell.length_b   1.000
_cell.length_c   1.000
_cell.angle_alpha   90.00
_cell.angle_beta   90.00
_cell.angle_gamma   90.00
#
_symmetry.space_group_name_H-M   'P 1'
#
loop_
_entity.id
_entity.type
_entity.pdbx_description
1 polymer ?
#
loop_
_entity_poly.entity_id
_entity_poly.type
_entity_poly.pdbx_seq_one_letter_code
_entity_poly.pdbx_strand_id
1 'polypeptide(L)'
;MDAKEYNKIMERLDFIEFRQQLLFDNDDVSRSIFEYGLTREQYKRIMDLMQDYRERIERGEKCGHGGFEQAMYEIVPDHRGDYHMCEELVKGFRDENRWEEVFDNLYGEMPKYSYLKLKDE
;
A
#
# COMPACT_ATOMS: atom_id res chain seq x y z
N MET A 1 -15.42 6.28 32.94
CA MET A 1 -15.07 5.80 31.60
C MET A 1 -14.88 4.30 31.69
N ASP A 2 -15.67 3.53 30.95
CA ASP A 2 -15.45 2.09 30.87
C ASP A 2 -14.27 1.79 29.91
N ALA A 3 -13.72 0.57 29.98
CA ALA A 3 -12.56 0.20 29.18
C ALA A 3 -12.83 0.25 27.65
N LYS A 4 -14.08 0.05 27.24
CA LYS A 4 -14.48 0.07 25.83
C LYS A 4 -14.51 1.49 25.28
N GLU A 5 -15.01 2.43 26.06
CA GLU A 5 -15.00 3.86 25.76
C GLU A 5 -13.56 4.38 25.68
N TYR A 6 -12.70 3.99 26.63
CA TYR A 6 -11.27 4.33 26.58
C TYR A 6 -10.60 3.81 25.31
N ASN A 7 -10.78 2.53 24.97
CA ASN A 7 -10.18 1.95 23.77
C ASN A 7 -10.66 2.64 22.50
N LYS A 8 -11.96 2.93 22.38
CA LYS A 8 -12.50 3.68 21.23
C LYS A 8 -11.91 5.08 21.11
N ILE A 9 -11.67 5.76 22.23
CA ILE A 9 -11.00 7.07 22.23
C ILE A 9 -9.56 6.92 21.76
N MET A 10 -8.82 5.94 22.26
CA MET A 10 -7.43 5.70 21.88
C MET A 10 -7.28 5.31 20.40
N GLU A 11 -8.15 4.45 19.88
CA GLU A 11 -8.19 4.09 18.45
C GLU A 11 -8.45 5.32 17.57
N ARG A 12 -9.41 6.17 17.97
CA ARG A 12 -9.72 7.39 17.24
C ARG A 12 -8.58 8.42 17.34
N LEU A 13 -7.88 8.47 18.47
CA LEU A 13 -6.71 9.33 18.65
C LEU A 13 -5.56 8.88 17.76
N ASP A 14 -5.19 7.59 17.76
CA ASP A 14 -4.14 7.06 16.86
C ASP A 14 -4.49 7.32 15.39
N PHE A 15 -5.75 7.14 15.00
CA PHE A 15 -6.19 7.46 13.63
C PHE A 15 -5.98 8.93 13.28
N ILE A 16 -6.32 9.86 14.17
CA ILE A 16 -6.14 11.31 13.94
C ILE A 16 -4.65 11.68 13.92
N GLU A 17 -3.86 11.18 14.87
CA GLU A 17 -2.41 11.43 14.95
C GLU A 17 -1.69 10.88 13.71
N PHE A 18 -2.08 9.70 13.25
CA PHE A 18 -1.54 9.13 12.02
C PHE A 18 -1.88 9.99 10.80
N ARG A 19 -3.13 10.45 10.68
CA ARG A 19 -3.52 11.38 9.60
C ARG A 19 -2.77 12.70 9.64
N GLN A 20 -2.47 13.23 10.83
CA GLN A 20 -1.64 14.43 10.97
C GLN A 20 -0.20 14.19 10.50
N GLN A 21 0.37 13.03 10.84
CA GLN A 21 1.69 12.64 10.37
C GLN A 21 1.73 12.55 8.84
N LEU A 22 0.76 11.89 8.21
CA LEU A 22 0.67 11.77 6.75
C LEU A 22 0.59 13.14 6.05
N LEU A 23 -0.16 14.08 6.61
CA LEU A 23 -0.25 15.45 6.09
C LEU A 23 1.07 16.22 6.24
N PHE A 24 1.86 15.91 7.26
CA PHE A 24 3.17 16.52 7.47
C PHE A 24 4.21 15.95 6.51
N ASP A 25 4.25 14.62 6.37
CA ASP A 25 5.17 13.91 5.48
C ASP A 25 4.92 14.30 4.02
N ASN A 26 3.65 14.31 3.60
CA ASN A 26 3.16 14.89 2.34
C ASN A 26 3.86 14.38 1.06
N ASP A 27 4.51 13.22 1.15
CA ASP A 27 4.95 12.42 0.00
C ASP A 27 3.75 11.71 -0.67
N ASP A 28 4.01 11.09 -1.82
CA ASP A 28 2.97 10.51 -2.65
C ASP A 28 2.32 9.30 -1.97
N VAL A 29 3.09 8.45 -1.26
CA VAL A 29 2.54 7.33 -0.50
C VAL A 29 1.66 7.83 0.65
N SER A 30 2.12 8.84 1.39
CA SER A 30 1.41 9.43 2.53
C SER A 30 0.09 10.07 2.10
N ARG A 31 0.07 10.73 0.94
CA ARG A 31 -1.16 11.27 0.33
C ARG A 31 -2.14 10.16 -0.02
N SER A 32 -1.69 9.10 -0.70
CA SER A 32 -2.55 7.95 -1.03
C SER A 32 -3.16 7.32 0.22
N ILE A 33 -2.35 7.06 1.26
CA ILE A 33 -2.82 6.50 2.54
C ILE A 33 -3.86 7.43 3.17
N PHE A 34 -3.65 8.75 3.13
CA PHE A 34 -4.56 9.74 3.70
C PHE A 34 -5.90 9.79 2.95
N GLU A 35 -5.87 9.77 1.62
CA GLU A 35 -7.03 9.84 0.72
C GLU A 35 -7.89 8.59 0.84
N TYR A 36 -7.27 7.40 0.85
CA TYR A 36 -7.97 6.14 1.08
C TYR A 36 -8.41 5.92 2.52
N GLY A 37 -8.03 6.80 3.45
CA GLY A 37 -8.50 6.73 4.84
C GLY A 37 -7.94 5.54 5.61
N LEU A 38 -6.75 5.06 5.26
CA LEU A 38 -6.16 3.87 5.87
C LEU A 38 -5.74 4.14 7.31
N THR A 39 -5.89 3.15 8.17
CA THR A 39 -5.36 3.18 9.53
C THR A 39 -3.87 2.88 9.55
N ARG A 40 -3.19 3.24 10.65
CA ARG A 40 -1.78 2.91 10.86
C ARG A 40 -1.54 1.40 10.80
N GLU A 41 -2.45 0.61 11.36
CA GLU A 41 -2.37 -0.84 11.34
C GLU A 41 -2.50 -1.39 9.92
N GLN A 42 -3.46 -0.88 9.13
CA GLN A 42 -3.60 -1.27 7.73
C GLN A 42 -2.34 -0.93 6.93
N TYR A 43 -1.79 0.27 7.10
CA TYR A 43 -0.55 0.65 6.44
C TYR A 43 0.62 -0.29 6.78
N LYS A 44 0.78 -0.65 8.06
CA LYS A 44 1.80 -1.64 8.47
C LYS A 44 1.61 -2.98 7.77
N ARG A 45 0.38 -3.51 7.76
CA ARG A 45 0.06 -4.78 7.09
C ARG A 45 0.29 -4.73 5.58
N ILE A 46 0.08 -3.58 4.95
CA ILE A 46 0.40 -3.36 3.53
C ILE A 46 1.92 -3.43 3.32
N MET A 47 2.72 -2.78 4.17
CA MET A 47 4.17 -2.89 4.09
C MET A 47 4.67 -4.32 4.30
N ASP A 48 4.06 -5.06 5.23
CA ASP A 48 4.37 -6.49 5.44
C ASP A 48 4.02 -7.32 4.19
N LEU A 49 2.89 -7.03 3.53
CA LEU A 49 2.50 -7.69 2.27
C LEU A 49 3.48 -7.38 1.13
N MET A 50 3.94 -6.13 1.01
CA MET A 50 4.96 -5.73 0.03
C MET A 50 6.27 -6.50 0.25
N GLN A 51 6.68 -6.64 1.51
CA GLN A 51 7.87 -7.39 1.88
C GLN A 51 7.73 -8.90 1.61
N ASP A 52 6.58 -9.51 1.90
CA ASP A 52 6.30 -10.90 1.53
C ASP A 52 6.41 -11.11 0.01
N TYR A 53 5.84 -10.21 -0.78
CA TYR A 53 5.92 -10.31 -2.24
C TYR A 53 7.33 -10.16 -2.79
N ARG A 54 8.16 -9.27 -2.23
CA ARG A 54 9.60 -9.20 -2.53
C ARG A 54 10.26 -10.55 -2.32
N GLU A 55 10.10 -11.14 -1.14
CA GLU A 55 10.73 -12.42 -0.78
C GLU A 55 10.25 -13.59 -1.65
N ARG A 56 9.00 -13.55 -2.12
CA ARG A 56 8.45 -14.53 -3.06
C ARG A 56 9.04 -14.36 -4.45
N ILE A 57 9.18 -13.12 -4.93
CA ILE A 57 9.82 -12.80 -6.22
C ILE A 57 11.29 -13.23 -6.21
N GLU A 58 12.04 -12.94 -5.14
CA GLU A 58 13.44 -13.35 -4.96
C GLU A 58 13.62 -14.88 -5.00
N ARG A 59 12.63 -15.63 -4.49
CA ARG A 59 12.60 -17.10 -4.57
C ARG A 59 12.18 -17.65 -5.94
N GLY A 60 11.84 -16.78 -6.89
CA GLY A 60 11.35 -17.17 -8.21
C GLY A 60 9.92 -17.70 -8.21
N GLU A 61 9.13 -17.41 -7.18
CA GLU A 61 7.72 -17.76 -7.14
C GLU A 61 6.93 -16.92 -8.14
N LYS A 62 5.93 -17.53 -8.78
CA LYS A 62 4.99 -16.78 -9.65
C LYS A 62 4.06 -15.94 -8.79
N CYS A 63 4.38 -14.65 -8.68
CA CYS A 63 3.50 -13.64 -8.14
C CYS A 63 2.66 -13.03 -9.27
N GLY A 64 1.43 -12.63 -8.97
CA GLY A 64 0.54 -12.02 -9.95
C GLY A 64 -0.38 -11.01 -9.29
N HIS A 65 -0.76 -9.98 -10.05
CA HIS A 65 -1.54 -8.84 -9.54
C HIS A 65 -2.87 -9.27 -8.88
N GLY A 66 -3.60 -10.23 -9.46
CA GLY A 66 -4.88 -10.67 -8.88
C GLY A 66 -4.78 -11.29 -7.48
N GLY A 67 -3.68 -11.99 -7.19
CA GLY A 67 -3.43 -12.50 -5.83
C GLY A 67 -3.05 -11.40 -4.85
N PHE A 68 -2.27 -10.42 -5.32
CA PHE A 68 -1.86 -9.28 -4.52
C PHE A 68 -3.05 -8.38 -4.16
N GLU A 69 -3.88 -8.05 -5.15
CA GLU A 69 -5.10 -7.26 -4.96
C GLU A 69 -6.06 -7.93 -3.98
N GLN A 70 -6.22 -9.25 -4.07
CA GLN A 70 -7.05 -9.99 -3.11
C GLN A 70 -6.53 -9.87 -1.68
N ALA A 71 -5.21 -9.99 -1.47
CA ALA A 71 -4.59 -9.81 -0.16
C ALA A 71 -4.73 -8.36 0.35
N MET A 72 -4.61 -7.37 -0.53
CA MET A 72 -4.88 -5.97 -0.21
C MET A 72 -6.33 -5.74 0.25
N TYR A 73 -7.31 -6.35 -0.42
CA TYR A 73 -8.73 -6.26 -0.02
C TYR A 73 -9.04 -6.96 1.31
N GLU A 74 -8.16 -7.82 1.81
CA GLU A 74 -8.27 -8.41 3.16
C GLU A 74 -7.68 -7.50 4.25
N ILE A 75 -6.75 -6.63 3.88
CA ILE A 75 -6.22 -5.59 4.78
C ILE A 75 -7.17 -4.39 4.79
N VAL A 76 -7.69 -4.02 3.63
CA VAL A 76 -8.53 -2.83 3.41
C VAL A 76 -9.87 -3.25 2.79
N PRO A 77 -10.77 -3.85 3.57
CA PRO A 77 -12.03 -4.39 3.05
C PRO A 77 -12.99 -3.30 2.53
N ASP A 78 -12.90 -2.08 3.07
CA ASP A 78 -13.75 -0.95 2.67
C ASP A 78 -13.48 -0.51 1.22
N HIS A 79 -12.32 -0.85 0.66
CA HIS A 79 -11.91 -0.55 -0.72
C HIS A 79 -11.88 -1.81 -1.59
N ARG A 80 -12.66 -2.85 -1.23
CA ARG A 80 -12.71 -4.09 -2.01
C ARG A 80 -13.19 -3.84 -3.44
N GLY A 81 -12.39 -4.28 -4.40
CA GLY A 81 -12.64 -4.10 -5.83
C GLY A 81 -12.07 -2.81 -6.41
N ASP A 82 -11.48 -1.96 -5.58
CA ASP A 82 -10.71 -0.80 -6.03
C ASP A 82 -9.27 -1.22 -6.37
N TYR A 83 -9.07 -1.70 -7.60
CA TYR A 83 -7.73 -2.06 -8.06
C TYR A 83 -6.83 -0.82 -8.24
N HIS A 84 -7.42 0.36 -8.45
CA HIS A 84 -6.67 1.61 -8.58
C HIS A 84 -5.96 1.95 -7.28
N MET A 85 -6.61 1.74 -6.12
CA MET A 85 -5.95 1.86 -4.81
C MET A 85 -4.71 0.97 -4.71
N CYS A 86 -4.83 -0.31 -5.06
CA CYS A 86 -3.73 -1.26 -4.99
C CYS A 86 -2.56 -0.80 -5.87
N GLU A 87 -2.87 -0.42 -7.10
CA GLU A 87 -1.89 0.03 -8.07
C GLU A 87 -1.21 1.35 -7.65
N GLU A 88 -1.98 2.35 -7.22
CA GLU A 88 -1.46 3.66 -6.80
C GLU A 88 -0.55 3.54 -5.59
N LEU A 89 -0.87 2.68 -4.62
CA LEU A 89 -0.01 2.42 -3.47
C LEU A 89 1.31 1.75 -3.88
N VAL A 90 1.24 0.69 -4.70
CA VAL A 90 2.43 -0.03 -5.17
C VAL A 90 3.32 0.88 -6.01
N LYS A 91 2.71 1.72 -6.86
CA LYS A 91 3.43 2.73 -7.63
C LYS A 91 4.07 3.79 -6.73
N GLY A 92 3.34 4.29 -5.73
CA GLY A 92 3.88 5.27 -4.78
C GLY A 92 5.12 4.73 -4.06
N PHE A 93 5.08 3.46 -3.62
CA PHE A 93 6.26 2.82 -3.03
C PHE A 93 7.43 2.75 -4.00
N ARG A 94 7.19 2.37 -5.26
CA ARG A 94 8.23 2.36 -6.30
C ARG A 94 8.83 3.74 -6.50
N ASP A 95 8.01 4.78 -6.59
CA ASP A 95 8.49 6.16 -6.83
C ASP A 95 9.33 6.68 -5.64
N GLU A 96 9.18 6.07 -4.46
CA GLU A 96 10.05 6.25 -3.29
C GLU A 96 11.28 5.32 -3.24
N ASN A 97 11.55 4.55 -4.29
CA ASN A 97 12.61 3.52 -4.36
C ASN A 97 12.41 2.38 -3.34
N ARG A 98 11.15 2.00 -3.10
CA ARG A 98 10.76 0.91 -2.18
C ARG A 98 10.00 -0.16 -2.95
N TRP A 99 10.47 -1.40 -2.87
CA TRP A 99 9.84 -2.57 -3.51
C TRP A 99 9.57 -2.38 -5.01
N GLU A 100 10.53 -1.78 -5.72
CA GLU A 100 10.44 -1.56 -7.17
C GLU A 100 10.16 -2.86 -7.93
N GLU A 101 10.82 -3.95 -7.51
CA GLU A 101 10.64 -5.28 -8.07
C GLU A 101 9.21 -5.83 -7.93
N VAL A 102 8.49 -5.43 -6.87
CA VAL A 102 7.09 -5.80 -6.68
C VAL A 102 6.22 -5.07 -7.69
N PHE A 103 6.43 -3.77 -7.88
CA PHE A 103 5.71 -3.03 -8.92
C PHE A 103 5.99 -3.59 -10.32
N ASP A 104 7.27 -3.80 -10.65
CA ASP A 104 7.66 -4.24 -11.99
C ASP A 104 7.09 -5.64 -12.31
N ASN A 105 7.04 -6.54 -11.31
CA ASN A 105 6.46 -7.86 -11.47
C ASN A 105 4.92 -7.86 -11.58
N LEU A 106 4.24 -7.01 -10.82
CA LEU A 106 2.78 -6.99 -10.77
C LEU A 106 2.14 -6.11 -11.86
N TYR A 107 2.71 -4.92 -12.08
CA TYR A 107 2.13 -3.86 -12.91
C TYR A 107 3.05 -3.40 -14.06
N GLY A 108 4.35 -3.69 -14.02
CA GLY A 108 5.35 -3.18 -14.99
C GLY A 108 5.09 -3.56 -16.46
N GLU A 109 4.38 -4.65 -16.72
CA GLU A 109 4.00 -5.08 -18.08
C GLU A 109 2.75 -4.36 -18.63
N MET A 110 2.07 -3.53 -17.83
CA MET A 110 0.88 -2.83 -18.31
C MET A 110 1.24 -1.75 -19.35
N PRO A 111 0.49 -1.62 -20.46
CA PRO A 111 0.81 -0.69 -21.55
C PRO A 111 1.02 0.77 -21.10
N LYS A 112 0.29 1.20 -20.07
CA LYS A 112 0.39 2.55 -19.51
C LYS A 112 1.73 2.84 -18.82
N TYR A 113 2.51 1.81 -18.47
CA TYR A 113 3.85 1.94 -17.87
C TYR A 113 4.99 1.67 -18.86
N SER A 114 4.69 1.53 -20.14
CA SER A 114 5.71 1.37 -21.20
C SER A 114 6.79 2.46 -21.20
N TYR A 115 6.48 3.67 -20.75
CA TYR A 115 7.44 4.77 -20.63
C TYR A 115 8.48 4.56 -19.51
N LEU A 116 8.19 3.72 -18.51
CA LEU A 116 9.14 3.41 -17.44
C LEU A 116 10.26 2.51 -17.97
N LYS A 117 9.97 1.62 -18.93
CA LYS A 117 10.95 0.75 -19.59
C LYS A 117 11.97 1.52 -20.43
N LEU A 118 11.66 2.76 -20.84
CA LEU A 118 12.54 3.62 -21.64
C LEU A 118 13.56 4.40 -20.80
N LYS A 119 13.47 4.38 -19.47
CA LYS A 119 14.43 5.07 -18.58
C LYS A 119 15.65 4.22 -18.24
N ASP A 120 15.60 2.91 -18.51
CA ASP A 120 16.66 1.95 -18.20
C ASP A 120 17.56 1.60 -19.41
N GLU A 121 17.36 2.26 -20.56
CA GLU A 121 18.21 2.23 -21.77
C GLU A 121 19.05 3.52 -21.92
#